data_AF-A0A6I7X1A4-F1
#
_entry.id   AF-A0A6I7X1A4-F1
#
_cell.length_a   1.000
_cell.length_b   1.000
_cell.length_c   1.000
_cell.angle_alpha   90.00
_cell.angle_beta   90.00
_cell.angle_gamma   90.00
#
_symmetry.space_group_name_H-M   'P 1'
#
loop_
_entity.id
_entity.type
_entity.pdbx_description
1 polymer ?
#
loop_
_entity_poly.entity_id
_entity_poly.type
_entity_poly.pdbx_seq_one_letter_code
_entity_poly.pdbx_strand_id
1 'polypeptide(L)'
;MSLGRIERIHDELFQFLENYMGKHNGFNFMPRQTNHYGRLDRGYWFPGNDKYLLIGFYSGHDSFNKTSNICFQAHLTAQSGRPLNTCSIQLSNTPNSEAYASKKPVIENIMKKLGGFEVSCINKYGLERRWNRYYSTNNYLQCIEEFVI
;
A
#
# COMPACT_ATOMS: atom_id res chain seq x y z
N MET A 1 -12.96 -19.36 -16.86
CA MET A 1 -11.54 -19.54 -16.46
C MET A 1 -11.46 -19.32 -14.96
N SER A 2 -10.79 -20.19 -14.20
CA SER A 2 -10.53 -19.93 -12.78
C SER A 2 -9.42 -18.88 -12.65
N LEU A 3 -9.63 -17.89 -11.78
CA LEU A 3 -8.60 -16.91 -11.46
C LEU A 3 -7.44 -17.58 -10.72
N GLY A 4 -6.21 -17.19 -11.03
CA GLY A 4 -5.03 -17.58 -10.23
C GLY A 4 -5.07 -16.92 -8.84
N ARG A 5 -4.14 -17.32 -7.97
CA ARG A 5 -4.14 -16.89 -6.55
C ARG A 5 -4.00 -15.36 -6.42
N ILE A 6 -3.09 -14.75 -7.17
CA ILE A 6 -2.83 -13.31 -7.14
C ILE A 6 -4.02 -12.53 -7.72
N GLU A 7 -4.64 -13.02 -8.80
CA GLU A 7 -5.81 -12.38 -9.40
C GLU A 7 -7.01 -12.38 -8.44
N ARG A 8 -7.23 -13.48 -7.71
CA ARG A 8 -8.29 -13.53 -6.67
C ARG A 8 -8.06 -12.52 -5.56
N ILE A 9 -6.80 -12.34 -5.13
CA ILE A 9 -6.46 -11.34 -4.10
C ILE A 9 -6.68 -9.93 -4.65
N HIS A 10 -6.29 -9.65 -5.90
CA HIS A 10 -6.62 -8.37 -6.51
C HIS A 10 -8.12 -8.11 -6.49
N ASP A 11 -8.92 -9.09 -6.93
CA ASP A 11 -10.37 -8.97 -7.06
C ASP A 11 -11.06 -8.75 -5.71
N GLU A 12 -10.72 -9.55 -4.70
CA GLU A 12 -11.25 -9.43 -3.33
C GLU A 12 -10.96 -8.04 -2.74
N LEU A 13 -9.72 -7.58 -2.85
CA LEU A 13 -9.32 -6.28 -2.31
C LEU A 13 -9.96 -5.12 -3.10
N PHE A 14 -10.11 -5.25 -4.42
CA PHE A 14 -10.73 -4.24 -5.25
C PHE A 14 -12.22 -4.09 -4.95
N GLN A 15 -12.97 -5.20 -4.90
CA GLN A 15 -14.39 -5.18 -4.57
C GLN A 15 -14.66 -4.57 -3.19
N PHE A 16 -13.83 -4.93 -2.20
CA PHE A 16 -13.92 -4.34 -0.87
C PHE A 16 -13.69 -2.82 -0.91
N LEU A 17 -12.61 -2.36 -1.54
CA LEU A 17 -12.24 -0.95 -1.58
C LEU A 17 -13.21 -0.10 -2.40
N GLU A 18 -13.76 -0.61 -3.51
CA GLU A 18 -14.83 0.06 -4.26
C GLU A 18 -16.08 0.25 -3.41
N ASN A 19 -16.53 -0.81 -2.74
CA ASN A 19 -17.69 -0.75 -1.86
C ASN A 19 -17.47 0.20 -0.68
N TYR A 20 -16.27 0.23 -0.10
CA TYR A 20 -15.91 1.16 0.96
C TYR A 20 -15.91 2.61 0.43
N MET A 21 -15.26 2.87 -0.71
CA MET A 21 -15.23 4.18 -1.35
C MET A 21 -16.63 4.72 -1.66
N GLY A 22 -17.54 3.87 -2.14
CA GLY A 22 -18.94 4.25 -2.42
C GLY A 22 -19.77 4.62 -1.18
N LYS A 23 -19.31 4.25 0.02
CA LYS A 23 -19.99 4.52 1.30
C LYS A 23 -19.34 5.62 2.14
N HIS A 24 -18.08 5.95 1.85
CA HIS A 24 -17.27 6.85 2.66
C HIS A 24 -16.74 8.03 1.85
N ASN A 25 -17.48 9.16 1.89
CA ASN A 25 -17.07 10.40 1.23
C ASN A 25 -15.67 10.84 1.68
N GLY A 26 -14.81 11.17 0.73
CA GLY A 26 -13.44 11.62 0.98
C GLY A 26 -12.40 10.49 1.08
N PHE A 27 -12.82 9.22 1.05
CA PHE A 27 -11.91 8.10 0.86
C PHE A 27 -11.58 7.90 -0.62
N ASN A 28 -10.32 7.64 -0.94
CA ASN A 28 -9.89 7.32 -2.30
C ASN A 28 -8.76 6.29 -2.26
N PHE A 29 -8.70 5.45 -3.29
CA PHE A 29 -7.57 4.55 -3.55
C PHE A 29 -7.17 4.61 -5.03
N MET A 30 -5.97 4.13 -5.34
CA MET A 30 -5.38 4.25 -6.67
C MET A 30 -5.30 2.88 -7.37
N PRO A 31 -6.26 2.54 -8.26
CA PRO A 31 -6.16 1.35 -9.10
C PRO A 31 -5.08 1.53 -10.18
N ARG A 32 -4.75 0.42 -10.87
CA ARG A 32 -3.84 0.39 -12.01
C ARG A 32 -4.38 1.29 -13.13
N GLN A 33 -3.56 2.24 -13.58
CA GLN A 33 -3.93 3.23 -14.61
C GLN A 33 -3.66 2.77 -16.05
N THR A 34 -2.76 1.79 -16.25
CA THR A 34 -2.33 1.35 -17.59
C THR A 34 -2.38 -0.17 -17.72
N ASN A 35 -2.86 -0.66 -18.87
CA ASN A 35 -2.95 -2.09 -19.16
C ASN A 35 -1.66 -2.66 -19.81
N HIS A 36 -0.51 -2.40 -19.19
CA HIS A 36 0.76 -2.93 -19.69
C HIS A 36 0.84 -4.45 -19.50
N TYR A 37 1.23 -5.18 -20.56
CA TYR A 37 1.22 -6.65 -20.63
C TYR A 37 -0.16 -7.31 -20.40
N GLY A 38 -1.26 -6.65 -20.77
CA GLY A 38 -2.62 -7.22 -20.64
C GLY A 38 -2.98 -7.56 -19.19
N ARG A 39 -2.43 -6.84 -18.21
CA ARG A 39 -2.62 -7.12 -16.78
C ARG A 39 -4.00 -6.74 -16.30
N LEU A 40 -4.56 -5.62 -16.78
CA LEU A 40 -5.89 -5.19 -16.39
C LEU A 40 -6.93 -6.20 -16.89
N ASP A 41 -6.80 -6.67 -18.14
CA ASP A 41 -7.69 -7.69 -18.72
C ASP A 41 -7.60 -9.05 -17.99
N ARG A 42 -6.50 -9.29 -17.29
CA ARG A 42 -6.28 -10.48 -16.45
C ARG A 42 -6.74 -10.30 -15.00
N GLY A 43 -7.35 -9.17 -14.64
CA GLY A 43 -7.85 -8.91 -13.29
C GLY A 43 -6.81 -8.37 -12.30
N TYR A 44 -5.69 -7.81 -12.78
CA TYR A 44 -4.70 -7.14 -11.91
C TYR A 44 -5.10 -5.68 -11.68
N TRP A 45 -6.05 -5.46 -10.78
CA TRP A 45 -6.63 -4.15 -10.47
C TRP A 45 -5.67 -3.13 -9.87
N PHE A 46 -4.53 -3.56 -9.32
CA PHE A 46 -3.54 -2.71 -8.67
C PHE A 46 -2.16 -2.82 -9.32
N PRO A 47 -1.27 -1.81 -9.19
CA PRO A 47 0.15 -1.95 -9.50
C PRO A 47 0.77 -3.21 -8.87
N GLY A 48 1.68 -3.85 -9.59
CA GLY A 48 2.20 -5.17 -9.20
C GLY A 48 2.29 -6.16 -10.35
N ASN A 49 2.52 -7.41 -9.98
CA ASN A 49 2.61 -8.58 -10.84
C ASN A 49 2.29 -9.84 -10.02
N ASP A 50 2.60 -11.01 -10.59
CA ASP A 50 2.29 -12.31 -10.01
C ASP A 50 2.94 -12.57 -8.63
N LYS A 51 3.89 -11.72 -8.22
CA LYS A 51 4.63 -11.82 -6.95
C LYS A 51 4.19 -10.81 -5.89
N TYR A 52 3.55 -9.72 -6.28
CA TYR A 52 3.18 -8.66 -5.33
C TYR A 52 2.11 -7.72 -5.91
N LEU A 53 1.42 -7.02 -5.02
CA LEU A 53 0.57 -5.90 -5.35
C LEU A 53 0.82 -4.71 -4.41
N LEU A 54 0.46 -3.52 -4.87
CA LEU A 54 0.55 -2.27 -4.12
C LEU A 54 -0.71 -1.43 -4.32
N ILE A 55 -1.29 -0.94 -3.22
CA ILE A 55 -2.48 -0.09 -3.23
C ILE A 55 -2.12 1.26 -2.62
N GLY A 56 -2.28 2.34 -3.38
CA GLY A 56 -2.04 3.71 -2.91
C GLY A 56 -3.32 4.36 -2.37
N PHE A 57 -3.20 5.10 -1.26
CA PHE A 57 -4.32 5.80 -0.59
C PHE A 57 -4.14 7.31 -0.51
N TYR A 58 -3.13 7.85 -1.20
CA TYR A 58 -2.85 9.28 -1.20
C TYR A 58 -2.38 9.71 -2.59
N SER A 59 -2.92 10.82 -3.08
CA SER A 59 -2.47 11.46 -4.32
C SER A 59 -1.10 12.10 -4.08
N GLY A 60 -0.05 11.36 -4.42
CA GLY A 60 1.32 11.80 -4.25
C GLY A 60 2.27 10.61 -4.28
N HIS A 61 3.43 10.82 -4.90
CA HIS A 61 4.46 9.79 -4.99
C HIS A 61 5.75 10.26 -4.32
N ASP A 62 6.53 9.32 -3.78
CA ASP A 62 7.95 9.56 -3.49
C ASP A 62 8.65 9.95 -4.80
N SER A 63 9.32 11.10 -4.81
CA SER A 63 10.01 11.66 -5.98
C SER A 63 11.08 10.73 -6.55
N PHE A 64 11.59 9.80 -5.75
CA PHE A 64 12.60 8.83 -6.19
C PHE A 64 11.98 7.54 -6.76
N ASN A 65 11.10 6.90 -6.01
CA ASN A 65 10.60 5.56 -6.36
C ASN A 65 9.22 5.55 -7.02
N LYS A 66 8.60 6.73 -7.15
CA LYS A 66 7.22 6.91 -7.61
C LYS A 66 6.21 6.03 -6.83
N THR A 67 6.55 5.63 -5.60
CA THR A 67 5.69 4.85 -4.71
C THR A 67 4.73 5.79 -4.00
N SER A 68 3.46 5.44 -3.90
CA SER A 68 2.48 6.25 -3.17
C SER A 68 2.94 6.49 -1.73
N ASN A 69 2.77 7.72 -1.23
CA ASN A 69 3.24 8.11 0.11
C ASN A 69 2.55 7.35 1.25
N ILE A 70 1.35 6.85 1.00
CA ILE A 70 0.58 5.99 1.90
C ILE A 70 0.14 4.80 1.06
N CYS A 71 0.61 3.60 1.39
CA CYS A 71 0.26 2.42 0.63
C CYS A 71 0.20 1.14 1.44
N PHE A 72 -0.67 0.23 1.03
CA PHE A 72 -0.64 -1.17 1.41
C PHE A 72 0.19 -1.96 0.39
N GLN A 73 1.03 -2.86 0.87
CA GLN A 73 1.86 -3.74 0.04
C GLN A 73 1.62 -5.18 0.47
N ALA A 74 1.39 -6.08 -0.49
CA ALA A 74 1.37 -7.52 -0.26
C ALA A 74 2.37 -8.22 -1.18
N HIS A 75 3.22 -9.07 -0.61
CA HIS A 75 4.22 -9.86 -1.30
C HIS A 75 3.90 -11.35 -1.14
N LEU A 76 3.58 -12.01 -2.25
CA LEU A 76 3.12 -13.39 -2.28
C LEU A 76 4.27 -14.40 -2.45
N THR A 77 5.44 -13.93 -2.86
CA THR A 77 6.65 -14.76 -2.94
C THR A 77 7.64 -14.37 -1.86
N ALA A 78 8.40 -15.34 -1.36
CA ALA A 78 9.56 -15.05 -0.52
C ALA A 78 10.52 -14.12 -1.28
N GLN A 79 11.03 -13.11 -0.59
CA GLN A 79 12.13 -12.26 -1.08
C GLN A 79 13.25 -12.34 -0.05
N SER A 80 14.48 -11.99 -0.43
CA SER A 80 15.60 -12.00 0.52
C SER A 80 15.26 -11.18 1.76
N GLY A 81 15.24 -11.82 2.93
CA GLY A 81 14.85 -11.19 4.20
C GLY A 81 13.35 -10.99 4.45
N ARG A 82 12.45 -11.53 3.60
CA ARG A 82 10.99 -11.46 3.82
C ARG A 82 10.33 -12.84 3.66
N PRO A 83 9.56 -13.32 4.66
CA PRO A 83 8.83 -14.57 4.54
C PRO A 83 7.76 -14.51 3.43
N LEU A 84 7.28 -15.69 3.04
CA LEU A 84 6.20 -15.84 2.07
C LEU A 84 4.92 -15.17 2.60
N ASN A 85 4.14 -14.56 1.71
CA ASN A 85 2.82 -13.98 2.02
C ASN A 85 2.87 -12.89 3.10
N THR A 86 3.74 -11.91 2.93
CA THR A 86 3.86 -10.78 3.84
C THR A 86 3.05 -9.59 3.34
N CYS A 87 2.48 -8.82 4.27
CA CYS A 87 1.94 -7.52 3.93
C CYS A 87 2.26 -6.45 4.97
N SER A 88 2.14 -5.20 4.56
CA SER A 88 2.44 -4.04 5.39
C SER A 88 1.70 -2.79 4.94
N ILE A 89 1.45 -1.90 5.89
CA ILE A 89 1.22 -0.48 5.60
C ILE A 89 2.57 0.22 5.59
N GLN A 90 2.85 0.91 4.49
CA GLN A 90 4.02 1.76 4.36
C GLN A 90 3.60 3.22 4.30
N LEU A 91 4.24 4.02 5.14
CA LEU A 91 4.14 5.46 5.16
C LEU A 91 5.49 6.01 4.72
N SER A 92 5.49 6.91 3.74
CA SER A 92 6.69 7.59 3.25
C SER A 92 6.47 9.10 3.26
N ASN A 93 7.37 9.83 3.91
CA ASN A 93 7.41 11.28 3.86
C ASN A 93 8.87 11.73 3.71
N THR A 94 9.16 12.59 2.74
CA THR A 94 10.54 13.06 2.52
C THR A 94 10.76 14.34 3.31
N PRO A 95 11.60 14.33 4.37
CA PRO A 95 11.93 15.54 5.11
C PRO A 95 12.43 16.63 4.18
N ASN A 96 12.01 17.88 4.42
CA ASN A 96 12.37 19.05 3.62
C ASN A 96 11.85 19.06 2.17
N SER A 97 10.91 18.17 1.82
CA SER A 97 10.13 18.32 0.58
C SER A 97 8.99 19.32 0.77
N GLU A 98 8.57 19.98 -0.30
CA GLU A 98 7.43 20.93 -0.28
C GLU A 98 6.16 20.27 0.27
N ALA A 99 5.91 19.01 -0.05
CA ALA A 99 4.78 18.24 0.44
C ALA A 99 4.95 17.68 1.87
N TYR A 100 6.12 17.86 2.52
CA TYR A 100 6.40 17.27 3.83
C TYR A 100 5.46 17.78 4.91
N ALA A 101 5.31 19.11 4.98
CA ALA A 101 4.55 19.78 6.03
C ALA A 101 3.06 19.43 5.99
N SER A 102 2.49 19.31 4.78
CA SER A 102 1.07 18.94 4.62
C SER A 102 0.80 17.46 4.88
N LYS A 103 1.74 16.56 4.59
CA LYS A 103 1.59 15.11 4.82
C LYS A 103 1.87 14.68 6.26
N LYS A 104 2.74 15.42 6.97
CA LYS A 104 3.19 15.03 8.31
C LYS A 104 2.03 14.80 9.31
N PRO A 105 1.04 15.69 9.45
CA PRO A 105 -0.07 15.48 10.38
C PRO A 105 -0.90 14.23 10.07
N VAL A 106 -1.10 13.92 8.78
CA VAL A 106 -1.84 12.73 8.33
C VAL A 106 -1.09 11.46 8.73
N ILE A 107 0.22 11.41 8.46
CA ILE A 107 1.07 10.27 8.79
C ILE A 107 1.15 10.05 10.30
N GLU A 108 1.36 11.12 11.09
CA GLU A 108 1.41 11.04 12.55
C GLU A 108 0.08 10.56 13.14
N ASN A 109 -1.05 11.01 12.58
CA ASN A 109 -2.38 10.53 12.99
C ASN A 109 -2.58 9.04 12.68
N ILE A 110 -2.16 8.57 11.50
CA ILE A 110 -2.22 7.13 11.15
C ILE A 110 -1.36 6.31 12.11
N MET A 111 -0.11 6.74 12.35
CA MET A 111 0.80 6.07 13.28
C MET A 111 0.24 5.99 14.69
N LYS A 112 -0.36 7.08 15.18
CA LYS A 112 -0.98 7.14 16.50
C LYS A 112 -2.18 6.20 16.62
N LYS A 113 -3.03 6.13 15.58
CA LYS A 113 -4.24 5.29 15.59
C LYS A 113 -3.94 3.81 15.51
N LEU A 114 -3.07 3.40 14.58
CA LEU A 114 -2.78 1.99 14.35
C LEU A 114 -1.65 1.46 15.23
N GLY A 115 -0.65 2.29 15.56
CA GLY A 115 0.56 1.86 16.26
C GLY A 115 1.44 0.92 15.43
N GLY A 116 2.45 0.29 16.04
CA GLY A 116 3.23 -0.80 15.45
C GLY A 116 4.04 -0.45 14.19
N PHE A 117 4.34 0.82 13.97
CA PHE A 117 5.19 1.26 12.87
C PHE A 117 6.67 1.24 13.29
N GLU A 118 7.51 0.68 12.43
CA GLU A 118 8.96 0.67 12.57
C GLU A 118 9.59 1.52 11.47
N VAL A 119 10.68 2.23 11.81
CA VAL A 119 11.48 2.98 10.84
C VAL A 119 12.13 2.00 9.87
N SER A 120 11.79 2.09 8.58
CA SER A 120 12.38 1.25 7.54
C SER A 120 13.35 1.99 6.63
N CYS A 121 13.37 3.33 6.70
CA CYS A 121 14.35 4.11 5.97
C CYS A 121 14.65 5.47 6.61
N ILE A 122 15.94 5.75 6.71
CA ILE A 122 16.52 7.02 7.15
C ILE A 122 17.28 7.62 5.96
N ASN A 123 17.23 8.94 5.78
CA ASN A 123 17.97 9.61 4.72
C ASN A 123 19.44 9.84 5.14
N LYS A 124 20.26 10.38 4.21
CA LYS A 124 21.69 10.64 4.45
C LYS A 124 21.97 11.66 5.57
N TYR A 125 20.96 12.37 6.07
CA TYR A 125 21.06 13.37 7.13
C TYR A 125 20.56 12.83 8.49
N GLY A 126 20.29 11.53 8.59
CA GLY A 126 19.78 10.93 9.83
C GLY A 126 18.28 11.17 10.07
N LEU A 127 17.54 11.69 9.09
CA LEU A 127 16.11 11.95 9.22
C LEU A 127 15.29 10.77 8.69
N GLU A 128 14.35 10.30 9.49
CA GLU A 128 13.39 9.26 9.12
C GLU A 128 12.55 9.70 7.92
N ARG A 129 12.34 8.78 6.97
CA ARG A 129 11.55 9.05 5.77
C ARG A 129 10.51 7.98 5.44
N ARG A 130 10.63 6.80 6.04
CA ARG A 130 9.74 5.69 5.75
C ARG A 130 9.55 4.81 6.97
N TRP A 131 8.31 4.39 7.16
CA TRP A 131 7.90 3.53 8.25
C TRP A 131 7.00 2.44 7.70
N ASN A 132 7.15 1.23 8.24
CA ASN A 132 6.30 0.10 7.90
C ASN A 132 5.64 -0.45 9.17
N ARG A 133 4.35 -0.76 9.09
CA ARG A 133 3.66 -1.65 10.02
C ARG A 133 3.48 -2.97 9.30
N TYR A 134 4.09 -4.04 9.80
CA TYR A 134 3.97 -5.38 9.22
C TYR A 134 2.84 -6.15 9.88
N TYR A 135 2.14 -6.98 9.10
CA TYR A 135 1.15 -7.92 9.61
C TYR A 135 1.74 -9.32 9.68
N SER A 136 1.39 -10.06 10.73
CA SER A 136 1.79 -11.46 10.94
C SER A 136 0.85 -12.47 10.27
N THR A 137 -0.22 -11.99 9.62
CA THR A 137 -1.21 -12.80 8.90
C THR A 137 -1.04 -12.69 7.39
N ASN A 138 -1.50 -13.71 6.66
CA ASN A 138 -1.62 -13.72 5.21
C ASN A 138 -3.05 -13.39 4.72
N ASN A 139 -3.95 -13.01 5.64
CA ASN A 139 -5.28 -12.51 5.32
C ASN A 139 -5.18 -11.03 4.94
N TYR A 140 -4.95 -10.78 3.65
CA TYR A 140 -4.76 -9.41 3.14
C TYR A 140 -6.00 -8.54 3.27
N LEU A 141 -7.20 -9.13 3.16
CA LEU A 141 -8.46 -8.42 3.33
C LEU A 141 -8.57 -7.86 4.75
N GLN A 142 -8.35 -8.72 5.76
CA GLN A 142 -8.35 -8.30 7.17
C GLN A 142 -7.35 -7.16 7.44
N CYS A 143 -6.17 -7.21 6.83
CA CYS A 143 -5.14 -6.18 7.02
C CYS A 143 -5.56 -4.84 6.42
N ILE A 144 -6.23 -4.85 5.26
CA ILE A 144 -6.76 -3.64 4.64
C ILE A 144 -7.97 -3.11 5.41
N GLU A 145 -8.86 -3.99 5.87
CA GLU A 145 -10.00 -3.62 6.70
C GLU A 145 -9.56 -2.86 7.95
N GLU A 146 -8.56 -3.38 8.68
CA GLU A 146 -7.98 -2.70 9.85
C GLU A 146 -7.39 -1.33 9.49
N PHE A 147 -6.83 -1.18 8.29
CA PHE A 147 -6.22 0.09 7.88
C PHE A 147 -7.25 1.17 7.52
N VAL A 148 -8.35 0.78 6.87
CA VAL A 148 -9.33 1.75 6.35
C VAL A 148 -10.46 2.07 7.32
N ILE A 149 -10.78 1.17 8.26
CA ILE A 149 -11.85 1.35 9.27
C ILE A 149 -11.31 2.10 10.49
#